data_AF-A0A1G8NAI3-F1
#
_entry.id   AF-A0A1G8NAI3-F1
#
_cell.length_a   1.000
_cell.length_b   1.000
_cell.length_c   1.000
_cell.angle_alpha   90.00
_cell.angle_beta   90.00
_cell.angle_gamma   90.00
#
_symmetry.space_group_name_H-M   'P 1'
#
loop_
_entity.id
_entity.type
_entity.pdbx_description
1 polymer ?
#
loop_
_entity_poly.entity_id
_entity_poly.type
_entity_poly.pdbx_seq_one_letter_code
_entity_poly.pdbx_strand_id
1 'polypeptide(L)' 'MAYALFTQILASRLPMQFSSPSEIDRLKDLRDAGYIKVAFSPPHSAMPLCATVSEITNLGRAAARYFGSA' A
#
# COMPACT_ATOMS: atom_id res chain seq x y z
N MET A 1 -10.06 8.23 0.20
CA MET A 1 -10.54 6.90 -0.27
C MET A 1 -9.36 5.94 -0.31
N ALA A 2 -9.11 5.16 0.75
CA ALA A 2 -8.01 4.17 0.78
C ALA A 2 -8.12 3.10 -0.33
N TYR A 3 -9.36 2.85 -0.78
CA TYR A 3 -9.66 1.97 -1.90
C TYR A 3 -8.97 2.37 -3.22
N ALA A 4 -8.90 3.67 -3.53
CA ALA A 4 -8.25 4.14 -4.77
C ALA A 4 -6.74 3.88 -4.79
N LEU A 5 -6.09 3.99 -3.62
CA LEU A 5 -4.68 3.64 -3.46
C LEU A 5 -4.48 2.13 -3.61
N PHE A 6 -5.39 1.33 -3.03
CA PHE A 6 -5.33 -0.12 -3.13
C PHE A 6 -5.51 -0.64 -4.55
N THR A 7 -6.46 -0.08 -5.32
CA THR A 7 -6.63 -0.41 -6.74
C THR A 7 -5.44 0.02 -7.60
N GLN A 8 -4.82 1.16 -7.29
CA GLN A 8 -3.58 1.57 -7.95
C GLN A 8 -2.44 0.57 -7.70
N ILE A 9 -2.29 0.09 -6.46
CA ILE A 9 -1.28 -0.92 -6.10
C ILE A 9 -1.56 -2.26 -6.80
N LEU A 10 -2.84 -2.65 -6.95
CA LEU A 10 -3.24 -3.87 -7.66
C LEU A 10 -2.93 -3.81 -9.16
N ALA A 11 -3.04 -2.63 -9.77
CA ALA A 11 -2.78 -2.43 -11.19
C ALA A 11 -1.30 -2.18 -11.52
N SER A 12 -0.47 -1.86 -10.52
CA SER A 12 0.93 -1.53 -10.71
C SER A 12 1.84 -2.76 -10.62
N ARG A 13 3.08 -2.59 -11.10
CA ARG A 13 4.13 -3.60 -10.89
C ARG A 13 4.81 -3.34 -9.54
N LEU A 14 4.96 -4.41 -8.75
CA LEU A 14 5.66 -4.37 -7.48
C LEU A 14 7.14 -4.76 -7.66
N PRO A 15 8.06 -4.23 -6.82
CA PRO A 15 7.80 -3.33 -5.69
C PRO A 15 7.51 -1.88 -6.11
N MET A 16 6.63 -1.20 -5.36
CA MET A 16 6.23 0.19 -5.60
C MET A 16 6.56 1.06 -4.39
N GLN A 17 7.13 2.24 -4.61
CA GLN A 17 7.54 3.18 -3.56
C GLN A 17 6.57 4.36 -3.46
N PHE A 18 6.35 4.81 -2.22
CA PHE A 18 5.49 5.93 -1.87
C PHE A 18 6.24 6.85 -0.91
N SER A 19 6.14 8.16 -1.17
CA SER A 19 6.81 9.19 -0.35
C SER A 19 5.83 10.24 0.17
N SER A 20 4.55 10.14 -0.20
CA SER A 20 3.50 11.06 0.28
C SER A 20 3.05 10.64 1.68
N PRO A 21 3.08 11.54 2.69
CA PRO A 21 2.64 11.22 4.05
C PRO A 21 1.21 10.67 4.10
N SER A 22 0.29 11.26 3.32
CA SER A 22 -1.12 10.82 3.27
C SER A 22 -1.31 9.44 2.63
N GLU A 23 -0.41 9.03 1.74
CA GLU A 23 -0.42 7.68 1.16
C GLU A 23 0.19 6.68 2.14
N ILE A 24 1.27 7.06 2.82
CA ILE A 24 1.95 6.25 3.83
C ILE A 24 1.00 5.89 4.97
N ASP A 25 0.21 6.83 5.47
CA ASP A 25 -0.77 6.53 6.53
C ASP A 25 -1.81 5.51 6.06
N ARG A 26 -2.28 5.60 4.81
CA ARG A 26 -3.20 4.61 4.24
C ARG A 26 -2.53 3.24 4.02
N LEU A 27 -1.23 3.23 3.68
CA LEU A 27 -0.46 2.00 3.56
C LEU A 27 -0.30 1.29 4.90
N LYS A 28 -0.21 2.04 6.01
CA LYS A 28 -0.25 1.46 7.36
C LYS A 28 -1.58 0.76 7.59
N ASP A 29 -2.71 1.42 7.31
CA ASP A 29 -4.04 0.80 7.46
C ASP A 29 -4.18 -0.48 6.62
N LEU A 30 -3.72 -0.47 5.36
CA LEU A 30 -3.77 -1.63 4.47
C LEU A 30 -2.84 -2.77 4.93
N ARG A 31 -1.68 -2.44 5.51
CA ARG A 31 -0.77 -3.42 6.11
C ARG A 31 -1.38 -4.03 7.37
N ASP A 32 -1.94 -3.20 8.23
CA ASP A 32 -2.49 -3.60 9.52
C ASP A 32 -3.76 -4.46 9.32
N ALA A 33 -4.52 -4.21 8.25
CA ALA A 33 -5.59 -5.09 7.77
C ALA A 33 -5.09 -6.37 7.08
N GLY A 34 -3.78 -6.52 6.84
CA GLY A 34 -3.17 -7.69 6.24
C GLY A 34 -3.33 -7.80 4.72
N TYR A 35 -3.69 -6.72 4.02
CA TYR A 35 -3.89 -6.73 2.57
C TYR A 35 -2.59 -6.62 1.76
N ILE A 36 -1.56 -5.99 2.32
CA ILE A 36 -0.29 -5.75 1.65
C ILE A 36 0.90 -5.99 2.58
N LYS A 37 2.08 -6.25 1.98
CA LYS A 37 3.37 -6.16 2.65
C LYS A 37 4.04 -4.85 2.25
N VAL A 38 4.36 -4.04 3.25
CA VAL A 38 5.01 -2.74 3.07
C VAL A 38 6.16 -2.60 4.06
N ALA A 39 7.30 -2.12 3.57
CA ALA A 39 8.45 -1.76 4.37
C ALA A 39 8.51 -0.23 4.51
N PHE A 40 8.61 0.27 5.74
CA PHE A 40 8.76 1.71 6.00
C PHE A 40 10.23 2.01 6.30
N SER A 41 10.83 2.88 5.49
CA SER A 41 12.20 3.33 5.70
C SER A 41 12.20 4.59 6.57
N PRO A 42 13.00 4.64 7.65
CA PRO A 42 13.06 5.83 8.50
C PRO A 42 13.62 7.03 7.72
N PRO A 43 13.18 8.25 8.04
CA PRO A 43 13.69 9.46 7.41
C PRO A 43 15.16 9.66 7.84
N HIS A 44 16.11 9.42 6.94
CA HIS A 44 17.52 9.71 7.19
C HIS A 44 17.77 11.19 6.82
N SER A 45 17.88 12.04 7.85
CA SER A 45 18.32 13.46 7.93
C SER A 45 17.92 14.51 6.88
N ALA A 46 17.31 14.17 5.75
CA ALA A 46 16.80 15.11 4.76
C ALA A 46 15.72 14.49 3.84
N MET A 47 15.45 13.18 3.95
CA MET A 47 14.49 12.48 3.10
C MET A 47 13.14 12.31 3.82
N PRO A 48 12.00 12.56 3.14
CA PRO A 48 10.69 12.23 3.67
C PRO A 48 10.58 10.73 3.99
N LEU A 49 9.71 10.38 4.94
CA LEU A 49 9.36 8.98 5.22
C LEU A 49 8.97 8.29 3.90
N CYS A 50 9.53 7.12 3.63
CA CYS A 50 9.21 6.35 2.42
C CYS A 50 8.61 4.99 2.80
N ALA A 51 7.63 4.54 2.02
CA ALA A 51 7.02 3.23 2.14
C ALA A 51 7.18 2.45 0.84
N THR A 52 7.68 1.22 0.92
CA THR A 52 7.84 0.33 -0.23
C THR A 52 6.88 -0.84 -0.11
N VAL A 53 5.88 -0.91 -0.98
CA VAL A 53 4.99 -2.06 -1.09
C VAL A 53 5.68 -3.13 -1.93
N SER A 54 5.96 -4.29 -1.34
CA SER A 54 6.66 -5.39 -2.00
C SER A 54 5.72 -6.46 -2.53
N GLU A 55 4.58 -6.65 -1.88
CA GLU A 55 3.64 -7.71 -2.21
C GLU A 55 2.20 -7.34 -1.81
N ILE A 56 1.23 -7.82 -2.59
CA ILE A 56 -0.18 -7.87 -2.18
C ILE A 56 -0.45 -9.28 -1.67
N THR A 57 -1.06 -9.41 -0.50
CA THR A 57 -1.34 -10.72 0.09
C THR A 57 -2.49 -11.43 -0.63
N ASN A 58 -2.69 -12.72 -0.34
CA ASN A 58 -3.87 -13.44 -0.83
C ASN A 58 -5.18 -12.82 -0.31
N LEU A 59 -5.17 -12.31 0.93
CA LEU A 59 -6.31 -11.59 1.49
C LEU A 59 -6.57 -10.29 0.72
N GLY A 60 -5.53 -9.52 0.40
CA GLY A 60 -5.66 -8.32 -0.42
C GLY A 60 -6.24 -8.62 -1.79
N ARG A 61 -5.75 -9.65 -2.48
CA ARG A 61 -6.30 -10.09 -3.77
C ARG A 61 -7.74 -10.55 -3.68
N ALA A 62 -8.11 -11.25 -2.61
CA ALA A 62 -9.50 -11.64 -2.38
C ALA A 62 -10.39 -10.41 -2.15
N ALA A 63 -9.97 -9.52 -1.25
CA ALA A 63 -10.69 -8.28 -0.96
C ALA A 63 -10.89 -7.42 -2.22
N ALA A 64 -9.89 -7.32 -3.08
CA ALA A 64 -9.99 -6.64 -4.38
C ALA A 64 -11.14 -7.16 -5.26
N ARG A 65 -11.35 -8.49 -5.29
CA ARG A 65 -12.44 -9.11 -6.06
C ARG A 65 -13.81 -8.79 -5.48
N TYR A 66 -13.91 -8.65 -4.15
CA TYR A 66 -15.17 -8.28 -3.49
C TYR A 66 -15.48 -6.79 -3.61
N PHE A 67 -14.47 -5.91 -3.59
CA PHE A 67 -14.68 -4.47 -3.71
C PHE A 67 -14.97 -4.00 -5.15
N GLY A 68 -14.60 -4.77 -6.16
CA GLY A 68 -14.76 -4.43 -7.59
C GLY A 68 -15.99 -5.02 -8.28
N SER A 69 -16.86 -5.75 -7.57
CA SER A 69 -17.99 -6.49 -8.16
C SER A 69 -19.36 -5.88 -7.82
N ALA A 70 -19.45 -4.54 -7.87
CA ALA A 70 -20.72 -3.81 -7.77
C ALA A 70 -21.20 -3.37 -9.16
#